data_AF-A0AAU5D658-F1
#
_entry.id   AF-A0AAU5D658-F1
#
_cell.length_a   1.000
_cell.length_b   1.000
_cell.length_c   1.000
_cell.angle_alpha   90.00
_cell.angle_beta   90.00
_cell.angle_gamma   90.00
#
_symmetry.space_group_name_H-M   'P 1'
#
loop_
_entity.id
_entity.type
_entity.pdbx_description
1 polymer ?
#
loop_
_entity_poly.entity_id
_entity_poly.type
_entity_poly.pdbx_seq_one_letter_code
_entity_poly.pdbx_strand_id
1 'polypeptide(L)'
;MGEGQPQMATEAIATRYPVAPGYRVNVRSGPGTSYSIVKVLPYDAYVPIYCQCTGTTVSGPYGTSNIWDNIANGQFVADAYVNTGRDGYVAPRCS
;
A
#
# COMPACT_ATOMS: atom_id res chain seq x y z
N MET A 1 11.22 -8.27 35.56
CA MET A 1 11.77 -8.04 34.20
C MET A 1 10.72 -8.61 33.27
N GLY A 2 9.74 -7.81 32.84
CA GLY A 2 9.78 -7.13 31.52
C GLY A 2 9.72 -8.22 30.45
N GLU A 3 8.59 -8.51 29.83
CA GLU A 3 8.08 -7.77 28.68
C GLU A 3 6.54 -7.90 28.57
N GLY A 4 5.84 -6.77 28.59
CA GLY A 4 4.41 -6.72 28.31
C GLY A 4 4.19 -7.00 26.82
N GLN A 5 3.58 -8.13 26.51
CA GLN A 5 3.08 -8.45 25.18
C GLN A 5 1.95 -7.46 24.85
N PRO A 6 2.09 -6.58 23.83
CA PRO A 6 1.00 -5.72 23.44
C PRO A 6 -0.09 -6.59 22.78
N GLN A 7 -1.34 -6.31 23.15
CA GLN A 7 -2.55 -6.97 22.69
C GLN A 7 -2.58 -7.15 21.17
N MET A 8 -2.94 -8.38 20.76
CA MET A 8 -3.24 -8.78 19.39
C MET A 8 -4.34 -7.90 18.77
N ALA A 9 -3.94 -6.81 18.12
CA ALA A 9 -4.52 -6.47 16.83
C ALA A 9 -3.90 -7.44 15.83
N THR A 10 -4.71 -8.15 15.04
CA THR A 10 -4.23 -8.97 13.92
C THR A 10 -3.68 -8.07 12.81
N GLU A 11 -2.56 -7.42 13.05
CA GLU A 11 -1.80 -6.78 11.98
C GLU A 11 -1.32 -7.90 11.06
N ALA A 12 -1.95 -8.03 9.89
CA ALA A 12 -1.54 -8.98 8.88
C ALA A 12 -0.02 -8.89 8.71
N ILE A 13 0.68 -10.03 8.63
CA ILE A 13 2.11 -10.07 8.33
C ILE A 13 2.24 -9.56 6.89
N ALA A 14 2.33 -8.23 6.78
CA ALA A 14 2.25 -7.54 5.52
C ALA A 14 3.60 -7.71 4.82
N THR A 15 3.62 -8.52 3.76
CA THR A 15 4.78 -8.61 2.88
C THR A 15 5.13 -7.21 2.41
N ARG A 16 6.41 -6.84 2.57
CA ARG A 16 6.90 -5.52 2.19
C ARG A 16 7.33 -5.58 0.74
N TYR A 17 6.80 -4.67 -0.06
CA TYR A 17 7.12 -4.58 -1.47
C TYR A 17 7.87 -3.27 -1.74
N PRO A 18 8.91 -3.31 -2.58
CA PRO A 18 9.58 -2.10 -3.02
C PRO A 18 8.65 -1.29 -3.93
N VAL A 19 8.66 0.02 -3.78
CA VAL A 19 8.03 0.93 -4.75
C VAL A 19 8.86 1.03 -6.02
N ALA A 20 8.28 1.59 -7.08
CA ALA A 20 8.96 1.85 -8.34
C ALA A 20 10.26 2.64 -8.10
N PRO A 21 11.42 2.09 -8.49
CA PRO A 21 12.71 2.76 -8.28
C PRO A 21 12.72 4.09 -9.05
N GLY A 22 13.22 5.15 -8.42
CA GLY A 22 13.21 6.49 -9.01
C GLY A 22 11.85 7.21 -9.04
N TYR A 23 10.78 6.63 -8.45
CA TYR A 23 9.50 7.31 -8.26
C TYR A 23 9.16 7.54 -6.79
N ARG A 24 8.54 8.70 -6.51
CA ARG A 24 7.91 8.98 -5.20
C ARG A 24 6.47 8.56 -5.24
N VAL A 25 6.05 7.79 -4.25
CA VAL A 25 4.69 7.25 -4.21
C VAL A 25 3.86 8.02 -3.19
N ASN A 26 2.72 8.54 -3.64
CA ASN A 26 1.84 9.33 -2.80
C ASN A 26 0.89 8.40 -2.05
N VAL A 27 1.01 8.40 -0.72
CA VAL A 27 0.08 7.76 0.19
C VAL A 27 -1.12 8.67 0.36
N ARG A 28 -2.31 8.11 0.14
CA ARG A 28 -3.57 8.83 0.21
C ARG A 28 -4.41 8.35 1.38
N SER A 29 -5.32 9.22 1.82
CA SER A 29 -6.22 8.91 2.94
C SER A 29 -7.29 7.85 2.61
N GLY A 30 -7.41 7.43 1.35
CA GLY A 30 -8.44 6.51 0.89
C GLY A 30 -8.08 5.87 -0.45
N PRO A 31 -8.83 4.84 -0.87
CA PRO A 31 -8.61 4.12 -2.11
C PRO A 31 -9.09 4.93 -3.32
N GLY A 32 -8.36 5.99 -3.69
CA GLY A 32 -8.68 6.82 -4.84
C GLY A 32 -7.80 8.04 -4.99
N THR A 33 -7.66 8.54 -6.21
CA THR A 33 -6.88 9.77 -6.48
C THR A 33 -7.61 11.05 -6.06
N SER A 34 -8.91 10.96 -5.77
CA SER A 34 -9.71 12.05 -5.21
C SER A 34 -9.41 12.31 -3.73
N TYR A 35 -8.79 11.36 -3.02
CA TYR A 35 -8.42 11.53 -1.61
C TYR A 35 -7.13 12.32 -1.46
N SER A 36 -7.06 13.12 -0.39
CA SER A 36 -5.88 13.90 -0.03
C SER A 36 -4.66 13.02 0.21
N ILE A 37 -3.49 13.50 -0.20
CA ILE A 37 -2.20 12.86 0.05
C ILE A 37 -1.85 13.12 1.52
N VAL A 38 -1.80 12.06 2.31
CA VAL A 38 -1.46 12.11 3.74
C VAL A 38 0.03 11.94 3.98
N LYS A 39 0.72 11.27 3.05
CA LYS A 39 2.16 11.04 3.13
C LYS A 39 2.74 10.82 1.74
N VAL A 40 4.03 11.07 1.58
CA VAL A 40 4.76 10.73 0.35
C VAL A 40 5.90 9.83 0.73
N LEU A 41 6.01 8.71 0.03
CA LEU A 41 7.08 7.75 0.20
C LEU A 41 8.31 8.21 -0.58
N PRO A 42 9.51 8.07 0.00
CA PRO A 42 10.75 8.35 -0.71
C PRO A 42 10.95 7.37 -1.86
N TYR A 43 11.94 7.67 -2.71
CA TYR A 43 12.41 6.74 -3.73
C TYR A 43 12.89 5.44 -3.09
N ASP A 44 12.66 4.31 -3.77
CA ASP A 44 13.11 2.99 -3.33
C ASP A 44 12.60 2.62 -1.91
N ALA A 45 11.47 3.23 -1.52
CA ALA A 45 10.79 2.89 -0.29
C ALA A 45 10.21 1.47 -0.34
N TYR A 46 10.08 0.86 0.83
CA TYR A 46 9.37 -0.41 1.00
C TYR A 46 8.07 -0.17 1.75
N VAL A 47 6.97 -0.66 1.21
CA VAL A 47 5.65 -0.57 1.83
C VAL A 47 5.14 -1.93 2.25
N PRO A 48 4.71 -2.10 3.51
CA PRO A 48 3.92 -3.27 3.90
C PRO A 48 2.53 -3.17 3.25
N ILE A 49 2.03 -4.25 2.65
CA ILE A 49 0.65 -4.33 2.16
C ILE A 49 -0.16 -5.20 3.13
N TYR A 50 -1.06 -4.59 3.88
CA TYR A 50 -1.94 -5.29 4.82
C TYR A 50 -3.15 -5.90 4.11
N CYS A 51 -3.81 -5.09 3.28
CA CYS A 51 -4.94 -5.52 2.49
C CYS A 51 -5.05 -4.65 1.22
N GLN A 52 -5.79 -5.13 0.22
CA GLN A 52 -5.98 -4.43 -1.04
C GLN A 52 -7.45 -4.06 -1.28
N CYS A 53 -7.69 -2.81 -1.63
CA CYS A 53 -9.00 -2.28 -2.03
C CYS A 53 -9.04 -2.04 -3.53
N THR A 54 -10.20 -2.15 -4.15
CA THR A 54 -10.42 -1.56 -5.48
C THR A 54 -10.91 -0.13 -5.33
N GLY A 55 -10.36 0.77 -6.14
CA GLY A 55 -10.69 2.20 -6.09
C GLY A 55 -10.56 2.85 -7.46
N THR A 56 -10.11 4.11 -7.48
CA THR A 56 -9.86 4.82 -8.74
C THR A 56 -8.74 4.15 -9.52
N THR A 57 -8.93 4.00 -10.83
CA THR A 57 -7.89 3.51 -11.74
C THR A 57 -6.76 4.52 -11.84
N VAL A 58 -5.53 4.08 -11.62
CA VAL A 58 -4.32 4.89 -11.70
C VAL A 58 -3.37 4.28 -12.71
N SER A 59 -2.85 5.10 -13.60
CA SER A 59 -1.76 4.72 -14.49
C SER A 59 -0.43 5.10 -13.85
N GLY A 60 0.50 4.15 -13.82
CA GLY A 60 1.80 4.26 -13.19
C GLY A 60 2.88 3.55 -14.02
N PRO A 61 4.11 3.50 -13.50
CA PRO A 61 5.25 2.91 -14.19
C PRO A 61 5.08 1.41 -14.46
N TYR A 62 4.33 0.69 -13.62
CA TYR A 62 4.03 -0.74 -13.80
C TYR A 62 2.78 -1.01 -14.64
N GLY A 63 2.14 0.04 -15.16
CA GLY A 63 0.91 -0.07 -15.94
C GLY A 63 -0.28 0.59 -15.24
N THR A 64 -1.48 0.16 -15.62
CA THR A 64 -2.71 0.76 -15.12
C THR A 64 -3.40 -0.21 -14.16
N SER A 65 -3.48 0.17 -12.88
CA SER A 65 -4.10 -0.63 -11.83
C SER A 65 -5.19 0.17 -11.12
N ASN A 66 -6.31 -0.47 -10.83
CA ASN A 66 -7.37 0.08 -9.97
C ASN A 66 -7.30 -0.46 -8.55
N ILE A 67 -6.19 -1.13 -8.21
CA ILE A 67 -5.93 -1.70 -6.90
C ILE A 67 -5.19 -0.67 -6.03
N TRP A 68 -5.61 -0.60 -4.78
CA TRP A 68 -5.12 0.28 -3.73
C TRP A 68 -4.64 -0.54 -2.55
N ASP A 69 -3.35 -0.47 -2.28
CA ASP A 69 -2.69 -1.14 -1.18
C ASP A 69 -2.88 -0.35 0.11
N ASN A 70 -3.53 -0.95 1.09
CA ASN A 70 -3.55 -0.41 2.44
C ASN A 70 -2.21 -0.70 3.12
N ILE A 71 -1.46 0.37 3.41
CA ILE A 71 -0.14 0.30 4.04
C ILE A 71 -0.17 0.69 5.52
N ALA A 72 -1.30 1.22 6.00
CA ALA A 72 -1.59 1.52 7.40
C ALA A 72 -3.05 2.00 7.53
N ASN A 73 -3.53 2.20 8.76
CA ASN A 73 -4.89 2.67 9.02
C ASN A 73 -5.16 4.01 8.30
N GLY A 74 -6.10 3.99 7.34
CA GLY A 74 -6.41 5.16 6.51
C GLY A 74 -5.31 5.59 5.53
N GLN A 75 -4.31 4.74 5.27
CA GLN A 75 -3.20 5.03 4.35
C GLN A 75 -3.21 4.03 3.20
N PHE A 76 -3.42 4.54 2.00
CA PHE A 76 -3.56 3.75 0.79
C PHE A 76 -2.58 4.22 -0.29
N VAL A 77 -2.01 3.28 -1.01
CA VAL A 77 -1.07 3.51 -2.10
C VAL A 77 -1.62 2.84 -3.36
N ALA A 78 -1.38 3.43 -4.52
CA ALA A 78 -1.75 2.78 -5.78
C ALA A 78 -0.76 1.67 -6.12
N ASP A 79 -1.28 0.46 -6.34
CA ASP A 79 -0.51 -0.73 -6.71
C ASP A 79 0.28 -0.53 -8.03
N ALA A 80 -0.19 0.36 -8.91
CA ALA A 80 0.52 0.77 -10.13
C ALA A 80 1.93 1.34 -9.90
N TYR A 81 2.28 1.71 -8.67
CA TYR A 81 3.59 2.22 -8.27
C TYR A 81 4.36 1.27 -7.33
N VAL A 82 3.78 0.13 -6.95
CA VAL A 82 4.41 -0.84 -6.05
C VAL A 82 4.82 -2.06 -6.85
N ASN A 83 6.07 -2.47 -6.74
CA ASN A 83 6.54 -3.69 -7.39
C ASN A 83 6.18 -4.89 -6.54
N THR A 84 4.95 -5.33 -6.72
CA THR A 84 4.38 -6.52 -6.10
C THR A 84 4.85 -7.82 -6.77
N GLY A 85 5.54 -7.72 -7.91
CA GLY A 85 6.02 -8.84 -8.72
C GLY A 85 4.92 -9.57 -9.49
N ARG A 86 3.66 -9.12 -9.41
CA ARG A 86 2.52 -9.66 -10.15
C ARG A 86 1.46 -8.57 -10.35
N ASP A 87 0.84 -8.51 -11.54
CA ASP A 87 -0.23 -7.56 -11.89
C ASP A 87 -1.60 -7.86 -11.24
N GLY A 88 -1.60 -8.47 -10.05
CA GLY A 88 -2.80 -8.93 -9.38
C GLY A 88 -2.68 -8.85 -7.86
N TYR A 89 -3.76 -9.19 -7.16
CA TYR A 89 -3.83 -9.08 -5.71
C TYR A 89 -2.67 -9.85 -5.06
N VAL A 90 -1.77 -9.15 -4.37
CA VAL A 90 -0.72 -9.74 -3.52
C VAL A 90 -1.21 -10.07 -2.12
N ALA A 91 -2.15 -9.27 -1.64
CA ALA A 91 -2.74 -9.36 -0.32
C ALA A 91 -4.24 -9.71 -0.43
N PRO A 92 -4.86 -10.19 0.65
CA PRO A 92 -6.32 -10.34 0.69
C PRO A 92 -7.01 -8.99 0.43
N ARG A 93 -8.24 -9.06 -0.11
CA ARG A 93 -9.05 -7.86 -0.30
C ARG A 93 -9.47 -7.32 1.06
N CYS A 94 -9.40 -6.00 1.27
CA CYS A 94 -9.96 -5.41 2.48
C CYS A 94 -11.47 -5.71 2.50
N SER A 95 -11.96 -6.27 3.61
CA SER A 95 -13.37 -6.59 3.82
C SER A 95 -14.08 -5.54 4.66
#